data_AF-A0A8C2SYF1-F1
#
_entry.id   AF-A0A8C2SYF1-F1
#
_cell.length_a   1.000
_cell.length_b   1.000
_cell.length_c   1.000
_cell.angle_alpha   90.00
_cell.angle_beta   90.00
_cell.angle_gamma   90.00
#
_symmetry.space_group_name_H-M   'P 1'
#
loop_
_entity.id
_entity.type
_entity.pdbx_description
1 polymer ?
#
loop_
_entity_poly.entity_id
_entity_poly.type
_entity_poly.pdbx_seq_one_letter_code
_entity_poly.pdbx_strand_id
1 'polypeptide(L)'
;MGGVTAALCLAALLVLVGGRPLTQHKPYTPGDGRPHGAEPPGNDTGGDVWETSRERPQLRSRPLAESWPELEGPVDAALRIHRRDHPEEHQSLYLFQGEKVWSYAGGQLRPNFPRLIGDEFPGVPGDLDAAVECHPEECGGETVLFFKGDRLFSFDLELRRTKERPWGVGPCDAALRWLERYYCLQGTQFYRFKPLEGAVLPGYPRDLRDYFIPCPGRGHRHVNTSWGDAGDRCSGQPFQAITSDDSGRIYAFRGGLSFRLDSWRDGWHAWPQGHSWPGLQGDVDAAFSWDKRMYLIQGSQVSIYLSGRGGHQLVEGYPRALQEELGVPKADAAFTCPGSAELYVITGNRVWRVDLTQSPRRVDRPQPLPHDGVDGAMCTAEGVYLLRGDSYHHYRDVAELLAAPLPAAPRSIAADLFRCTQ
;
A
#
# COMPACT_ATOMS: atom_id res chain seq x y z
N MET A 1 -19.55 19.30 -21.75
CA MET A 1 -19.19 17.96 -22.23
C MET A 1 -18.18 17.38 -21.26
N GLY A 2 -18.66 16.83 -20.15
CA GLY A 2 -17.82 16.32 -19.06
C GLY A 2 -17.70 14.80 -19.17
N GLY A 3 -16.49 14.32 -19.45
CA GLY A 3 -16.18 12.89 -19.40
C GLY A 3 -16.09 12.44 -17.95
N VAL A 4 -17.02 11.59 -17.53
CA VAL A 4 -16.94 10.86 -16.27
C VAL A 4 -15.81 9.84 -16.42
N THR A 5 -14.64 10.16 -15.89
CA THR A 5 -13.53 9.21 -15.77
C THR A 5 -13.93 8.22 -14.68
N ALA A 6 -14.19 6.97 -15.08
CA ALA A 6 -14.47 5.87 -14.19
C ALA A 6 -13.24 5.61 -13.30
N ALA A 7 -13.21 6.26 -12.14
CA ALA A 7 -12.26 5.96 -11.08
C ALA A 7 -12.71 4.64 -10.43
N LEU A 8 -12.07 3.54 -10.82
CA LEU A 8 -12.03 2.29 -10.05
C LEU A 8 -11.45 2.60 -8.67
N CYS A 9 -12.32 2.97 -7.74
CA CYS A 9 -12.01 3.13 -6.33
C CYS A 9 -11.99 1.73 -5.73
N LEU A 10 -10.79 1.14 -5.60
CA LEU A 10 -10.59 -0.07 -4.82
C LEU A 10 -10.60 0.32 -3.34
N ALA A 11 -11.80 0.55 -2.80
CA ALA A 11 -12.09 0.46 -1.38
C ALA A 11 -13.04 -0.73 -1.23
N ALA A 12 -12.44 -1.90 -1.00
CA ALA A 12 -13.12 -3.19 -0.90
C ALA A 12 -14.03 -3.51 -2.11
N LEU A 13 -13.42 -3.92 -3.22
CA LEU A 13 -14.03 -4.99 -4.02
C LEU A 13 -13.85 -6.28 -3.22
N LEU A 14 -14.72 -6.49 -2.24
CA LEU A 14 -14.99 -7.84 -1.77
C LEU A 14 -15.90 -8.42 -2.85
N VAL A 15 -15.29 -9.01 -3.89
CA VAL A 15 -15.99 -10.08 -4.58
C VAL A 15 -16.10 -11.18 -3.54
N LEU A 16 -17.24 -11.25 -2.85
CA LEU A 16 -17.59 -12.42 -2.05
C LEU A 16 -17.85 -13.53 -3.05
N VAL A 17 -16.75 -14.15 -3.47
CA VAL A 17 -16.73 -15.39 -4.24
C VAL A 17 -17.27 -16.49 -3.34
N GLY A 18 -18.32 -17.16 -3.80
CA GLY A 18 -18.84 -18.37 -3.17
C GLY A 18 -20.25 -18.19 -2.61
N GLY A 19 -21.24 -18.52 -3.44
CA GLY A 19 -22.59 -18.80 -2.98
C GLY A 19 -22.57 -20.00 -2.01
N ARG A 20 -22.54 -19.70 -0.72
CA ARG A 20 -23.08 -20.49 0.40
C ARG A 20 -23.09 -19.59 1.65
N PRO A 21 -24.15 -19.60 2.47
CA PRO A 21 -24.15 -18.87 3.74
C PRO A 21 -22.88 -19.22 4.54
N LEU A 22 -22.27 -18.20 5.16
CA LEU A 22 -20.96 -18.11 5.85
C LEU A 22 -20.69 -19.14 6.98
N THR A 23 -21.21 -20.36 6.87
CA THR A 23 -21.23 -21.41 7.90
C THR A 23 -20.87 -22.80 7.38
N GLN A 24 -20.64 -22.99 6.07
CA GLN A 24 -20.29 -24.30 5.53
C GLN A 24 -18.96 -24.26 4.77
N HIS A 25 -17.96 -24.95 5.32
CA HIS A 25 -16.73 -25.31 4.61
C HIS A 25 -17.06 -26.07 3.31
N LYS A 26 -16.25 -25.86 2.26
CA LYS A 26 -16.26 -26.61 0.99
C LYS A 26 -16.13 -28.11 1.30
N PRO A 27 -17.15 -28.95 1.10
CA PRO A 27 -16.98 -30.38 1.32
C PRO A 27 -16.11 -30.95 0.20
N TYR A 28 -15.03 -31.63 0.57
CA TYR A 28 -14.32 -32.55 -0.31
C TYR A 28 -15.25 -33.74 -0.59
N THR A 29 -15.66 -33.96 -1.84
CA THR A 29 -16.48 -35.12 -2.22
C THR A 29 -15.75 -36.04 -3.21
N PRO A 30 -15.47 -37.29 -2.83
CA PRO A 30 -15.55 -38.42 -3.75
C PRO A 30 -17.03 -38.81 -3.94
N GLY A 31 -17.39 -39.24 -5.14
CA GLY A 31 -18.77 -39.45 -5.57
C GLY A 31 -19.51 -40.57 -4.83
N ASP A 32 -20.80 -40.34 -4.56
CA ASP A 32 -21.87 -41.28 -4.88
C ASP A 32 -23.24 -40.62 -4.69
N GLY A 33 -24.18 -40.95 -5.58
CA GLY A 33 -25.47 -40.28 -5.70
C GLY A 33 -26.56 -40.82 -4.76
N ARG A 34 -27.42 -39.91 -4.30
CA ARG A 34 -28.90 -40.02 -4.25
C ARG A 34 -29.55 -38.73 -3.71
N PRO A 35 -30.81 -38.41 -4.06
CA PRO A 35 -31.38 -37.08 -3.91
C PRO A 35 -32.22 -36.93 -2.63
N HIS A 36 -32.02 -35.83 -1.90
CA HIS A 36 -32.96 -35.27 -0.93
C HIS A 36 -33.10 -33.79 -1.29
N GLY A 37 -34.30 -33.31 -1.65
CA GLY A 37 -35.29 -32.83 -0.69
C GLY A 37 -35.27 -31.30 -0.74
N ALA A 38 -36.28 -30.69 -1.35
CA ALA A 38 -36.31 -29.26 -1.65
C ALA A 38 -36.28 -28.40 -0.37
N GLU A 39 -35.22 -27.59 -0.22
CA GLU A 39 -35.12 -26.48 0.73
C GLU A 39 -35.66 -25.17 0.12
N PRO A 40 -36.11 -24.21 0.94
CA PRO A 40 -36.75 -22.97 0.47
C PRO A 40 -35.73 -22.06 -0.23
N PRO A 41 -36.17 -21.12 -1.08
CA PRO A 41 -35.28 -20.34 -1.95
C PRO A 41 -34.42 -19.39 -1.10
N GLY A 42 -33.18 -19.81 -0.82
CA GLY A 42 -32.13 -18.93 -0.35
C GLY A 42 -31.79 -17.95 -1.47
N ASN A 43 -31.74 -16.66 -1.13
CA ASN A 43 -31.43 -15.58 -2.05
C ASN A 43 -30.04 -15.83 -2.67
N ASP A 44 -29.99 -16.12 -3.97
CA ASP A 44 -28.80 -16.51 -4.71
C ASP A 44 -27.94 -15.26 -5.01
N THR A 45 -27.05 -14.90 -4.07
CA THR A 45 -26.13 -13.75 -4.21
C THR A 45 -24.86 -14.09 -4.98
N GLY A 46 -24.79 -15.25 -5.65
CA GLY A 46 -23.60 -15.78 -6.33
C GLY A 46 -23.10 -14.96 -7.52
N GLY A 47 -23.74 -13.84 -7.84
CA GLY A 47 -23.39 -12.97 -8.95
C GLY A 47 -23.33 -11.48 -8.60
N ASP A 48 -23.21 -11.10 -7.32
CA ASP A 48 -23.14 -9.69 -6.90
C ASP A 48 -21.72 -9.27 -6.50
N VAL A 49 -21.39 -8.00 -6.76
CA VAL A 49 -20.20 -7.33 -6.23
C VAL A 49 -20.61 -6.30 -5.21
N TRP A 50 -19.93 -6.34 -4.06
CA TRP A 50 -20.12 -5.39 -2.98
C TRP A 50 -19.02 -4.34 -3.00
N GLU A 51 -19.44 -3.08 -2.92
CA GLU A 51 -18.54 -1.92 -2.98
C GLU A 51 -18.87 -0.96 -1.84
N THR A 52 -17.83 -0.28 -1.35
CA THR A 52 -17.96 0.85 -0.43
C THR A 52 -17.15 2.01 -0.98
N SER A 53 -17.63 3.24 -0.78
CA SER A 53 -16.88 4.43 -1.15
C SER A 53 -16.79 5.40 0.03
N ARG A 54 -15.81 6.31 -0.02
CA ARG A 54 -15.70 7.37 0.99
C ARG A 54 -16.90 8.30 1.03
N GLU A 55 -17.48 8.57 -0.13
CA GLU A 55 -18.64 9.45 -0.27
C GLU A 55 -19.93 8.77 0.20
N ARG A 56 -19.95 7.43 0.20
CA ARG A 56 -21.09 6.61 0.63
C ARG A 56 -20.57 5.43 1.47
N PRO A 57 -20.43 5.60 2.79
CA PRO A 57 -19.94 4.54 3.69
C PRO A 57 -20.93 3.37 3.88
N GLN A 58 -22.05 3.36 3.16
CA GLN A 58 -22.99 2.24 3.13
C GLN A 58 -22.54 1.25 2.06
N LEU A 59 -22.40 -0.01 2.45
CA LEU A 59 -22.11 -1.11 1.55
C LEU A 59 -23.24 -1.24 0.51
N ARG A 60 -22.89 -1.26 -0.77
CA ARG A 60 -23.83 -1.43 -1.89
C ARG A 60 -23.48 -2.68 -2.66
N SER A 61 -24.48 -3.47 -3.01
CA SER A 61 -24.33 -4.53 -4.00
C SER A 61 -24.81 -4.05 -5.36
N ARG A 62 -24.18 -4.59 -6.40
CA ARG A 62 -24.69 -4.58 -7.76
C ARG A 62 -24.35 -5.90 -8.44
N PRO A 63 -25.14 -6.35 -9.43
CA PRO A 63 -24.79 -7.54 -10.20
C PRO A 63 -23.42 -7.38 -10.88
N LEU A 64 -22.61 -8.42 -10.80
CA LEU A 64 -21.29 -8.56 -11.44
C LEU A 64 -21.39 -8.27 -12.94
N ALA A 65 -22.44 -8.79 -13.59
CA ALA A 65 -22.69 -8.61 -15.02
C ALA A 65 -22.90 -7.14 -15.44
N GLU A 66 -23.22 -6.22 -14.51
CA GLU A 66 -23.31 -4.80 -14.84
C GLU A 66 -21.94 -4.18 -15.18
N SER A 67 -20.86 -4.71 -14.59
CA SER A 67 -19.50 -4.22 -14.83
C SER A 67 -18.67 -5.16 -15.70
N TRP A 68 -18.97 -6.46 -15.66
CA TRP A 68 -18.27 -7.50 -16.39
C TRP A 68 -19.30 -8.42 -17.08
N PRO A 69 -19.93 -7.95 -18.16
CA PRO A 69 -21.02 -8.67 -18.82
C PRO A 69 -20.58 -9.99 -19.47
N GLU A 70 -19.28 -10.22 -19.65
CA GLU A 70 -18.73 -11.44 -20.23
C GLU A 70 -18.53 -12.57 -19.22
N LEU A 71 -18.80 -12.34 -17.94
CA LEU A 71 -18.72 -13.36 -16.89
C LEU A 71 -20.07 -14.04 -16.69
N GLU A 72 -20.04 -15.37 -16.67
CA GLU A 72 -21.22 -16.22 -16.51
C GLU A 72 -21.16 -16.90 -15.14
N GLY A 73 -21.39 -16.13 -14.06
CA GLY A 73 -21.45 -16.64 -12.69
C GLY A 73 -20.38 -16.08 -11.74
N PRO A 74 -20.16 -16.72 -10.57
CA PRO A 74 -19.20 -16.24 -9.59
C PRO A 74 -17.78 -16.29 -10.16
N VAL A 75 -16.99 -15.27 -9.80
CA VAL A 75 -15.54 -15.28 -9.95
C VAL A 75 -14.95 -16.24 -8.92
N ASP A 76 -13.81 -16.86 -9.21
CA ASP A 76 -13.07 -17.75 -8.32
C ASP A 76 -11.92 -17.01 -7.60
N ALA A 77 -11.23 -16.14 -8.33
CA ALA A 77 -10.18 -15.27 -7.79
C ALA A 77 -10.12 -13.95 -8.58
N ALA A 78 -9.59 -12.91 -7.96
CA ALA A 78 -9.39 -11.62 -8.61
C ALA A 78 -8.10 -10.95 -8.11
N LEU A 79 -7.45 -10.17 -8.98
CA LEU A 79 -6.30 -9.36 -8.62
C LEU A 79 -6.17 -8.15 -9.54
N ARG A 80 -5.44 -7.12 -9.09
CA ARG A 80 -5.10 -5.96 -9.93
C ARG A 80 -3.59 -5.85 -10.05
N ILE A 81 -3.04 -6.04 -11.25
CA ILE A 81 -1.58 -5.99 -11.41
C ILE A 81 -1.09 -4.54 -11.44
N HIS A 82 0.00 -4.28 -10.71
CA HIS A 82 0.70 -3.01 -10.70
C HIS A 82 2.06 -3.10 -11.39
N ARG A 83 2.08 -2.98 -12.73
CA ARG A 83 3.33 -2.97 -13.51
C ARG A 83 3.70 -1.55 -13.94
N ARG A 84 4.47 -0.82 -13.15
CA ARG A 84 4.76 0.60 -13.46
C ARG A 84 5.54 0.76 -14.77
N ASP A 85 6.40 -0.22 -15.07
CA ASP A 85 7.22 -0.23 -16.29
C ASP A 85 6.49 -0.79 -17.53
N HIS A 86 5.24 -1.24 -17.37
CA HIS A 86 4.35 -1.72 -18.45
C HIS A 86 3.01 -0.98 -18.41
N PRO A 87 2.95 0.28 -18.89
CA PRO A 87 1.78 1.14 -18.75
C PRO A 87 0.48 0.56 -19.34
N GLU A 88 0.59 -0.25 -20.38
CA GLU A 88 -0.52 -0.95 -21.04
C GLU A 88 -1.17 -2.04 -20.17
N GLU A 89 -0.43 -2.57 -19.18
CA GLU A 89 -0.91 -3.59 -18.25
C GLU A 89 -1.09 -3.04 -16.84
N HIS A 90 -0.52 -1.87 -16.54
CA HIS A 90 -0.63 -1.22 -15.24
C HIS A 90 -2.10 -1.01 -14.85
N GLN A 91 -2.47 -1.43 -13.63
CA GLN A 91 -3.84 -1.39 -13.12
C GLN A 91 -4.83 -2.32 -13.83
N SER A 92 -4.35 -3.28 -14.63
CA SER A 92 -5.26 -4.27 -15.23
C SER A 92 -5.84 -5.17 -14.15
N LEU A 93 -7.17 -5.34 -14.20
CA LEU A 93 -7.93 -6.25 -13.35
C LEU A 93 -7.98 -7.62 -14.03
N TYR A 94 -7.56 -8.66 -13.32
CA TYR A 94 -7.72 -10.05 -13.76
C TYR A 94 -8.80 -10.72 -12.92
N LEU A 95 -9.76 -11.36 -13.59
CA LEU A 95 -10.85 -12.12 -12.98
C LEU A 95 -10.74 -13.57 -13.47
N PHE A 96 -10.72 -14.52 -12.54
CA PHE A 96 -10.52 -15.93 -12.80
C PHE A 96 -11.84 -16.68 -12.60
N GLN A 97 -12.19 -17.60 -13.48
CA GLN A 97 -13.37 -18.45 -13.35
C GLN A 97 -13.12 -19.80 -14.04
N GLY A 98 -13.17 -20.89 -13.28
CA GLY A 98 -12.80 -22.23 -13.69
C GLY A 98 -11.37 -22.26 -14.26
N GLU A 99 -11.25 -22.69 -15.51
CA GLU A 99 -9.97 -22.77 -16.24
C GLU A 99 -9.62 -21.48 -17.01
N LYS A 100 -10.45 -20.44 -16.90
CA LYS A 100 -10.33 -19.21 -17.70
C LYS A 100 -9.98 -17.99 -16.85
N VAL A 101 -9.34 -17.03 -17.51
CA VAL A 101 -9.07 -15.70 -16.97
C VAL A 101 -9.52 -14.64 -17.96
N TRP A 102 -10.07 -13.55 -17.44
CA TRP A 102 -10.44 -12.32 -18.15
C TRP A 102 -9.53 -11.20 -17.65
N SER A 103 -9.09 -10.31 -18.54
CA SER A 103 -8.27 -9.16 -18.19
C SER A 103 -8.92 -7.89 -18.68
N TYR A 104 -9.10 -6.93 -17.78
CA TYR A 104 -9.74 -5.65 -18.04
C TYR A 104 -8.76 -4.49 -17.80
N ALA A 105 -8.64 -3.60 -18.78
CA ALA A 105 -7.84 -2.38 -18.68
C ALA A 105 -8.72 -1.16 -18.94
N GLY A 106 -8.67 -0.15 -18.07
CA GLY A 106 -9.54 1.04 -18.17
C GLY A 106 -11.04 0.71 -18.14
N GLY A 107 -11.42 -0.42 -17.52
CA GLY A 107 -12.81 -0.90 -17.46
C GLY A 107 -13.30 -1.64 -18.72
N GLN A 108 -12.42 -1.92 -19.69
CA GLN A 108 -12.77 -2.65 -20.92
C GLN A 108 -12.04 -3.99 -20.98
N LEU A 109 -12.72 -5.02 -21.50
CA LEU A 109 -12.11 -6.32 -21.73
C LEU A 109 -10.98 -6.18 -22.76
N ARG A 110 -9.79 -6.68 -22.41
CA ARG A 110 -8.63 -6.67 -23.32
C ARG A 110 -8.86 -7.62 -24.50
N PRO A 111 -8.34 -7.28 -25.70
CA PRO A 111 -8.36 -8.19 -26.83
C PRO A 111 -7.74 -9.55 -26.49
N ASN A 112 -8.28 -10.62 -27.07
CA ASN A 112 -7.84 -12.00 -26.87
C ASN A 112 -8.13 -12.61 -25.50
N PHE A 113 -8.97 -11.97 -24.67
CA PHE A 113 -9.55 -12.56 -23.46
C PHE A 113 -11.02 -12.96 -23.71
N PRO A 114 -11.55 -13.99 -23.00
CA PRO A 114 -10.85 -14.80 -21.99
C PRO A 114 -9.79 -15.74 -22.56
N ARG A 115 -8.81 -16.10 -21.72
CA ARG A 115 -7.75 -17.07 -22.02
C ARG A 115 -7.78 -18.23 -21.04
N LEU A 116 -7.16 -19.35 -21.38
CA LEU A 116 -6.88 -20.39 -20.40
C LEU A 116 -5.85 -19.87 -19.38
N ILE A 117 -6.06 -20.20 -18.11
CA ILE A 117 -5.14 -19.82 -17.03
C ILE A 117 -3.75 -20.38 -17.30
N GLY A 118 -3.64 -21.62 -17.78
CA GLY A 118 -2.35 -22.23 -18.12
C GLY A 118 -1.62 -21.57 -19.29
N ASP A 119 -2.33 -20.90 -20.19
CA ASP A 119 -1.71 -20.17 -21.31
C ASP A 119 -1.23 -18.78 -20.85
N GLU A 120 -2.05 -18.10 -20.06
CA GLU A 120 -1.74 -16.77 -19.54
C GLU A 120 -0.75 -16.84 -18.36
N PHE A 121 -0.78 -17.90 -17.55
CA PHE A 121 0.09 -18.11 -16.41
C PHE A 121 0.64 -19.55 -16.41
N PRO A 122 1.66 -19.85 -17.26
CA PRO A 122 2.18 -21.21 -17.42
C PRO A 122 2.56 -21.90 -16.11
N GLY A 123 1.93 -23.04 -15.84
CA GLY A 123 2.13 -23.84 -14.63
C GLY A 123 1.19 -23.51 -13.48
N VAL A 124 0.33 -22.50 -13.60
CA VAL A 124 -0.74 -22.20 -12.64
C VAL A 124 -1.96 -23.06 -12.97
N PRO A 125 -2.58 -23.74 -11.99
CA PRO A 125 -3.80 -24.53 -12.22
C PRO A 125 -5.03 -23.63 -12.40
N GLY A 126 -6.09 -24.14 -13.06
CA GLY A 126 -7.43 -23.54 -12.97
C GLY A 126 -8.09 -23.77 -11.59
N ASP A 127 -9.36 -23.41 -11.45
CA ASP A 127 -10.16 -23.49 -10.21
C ASP A 127 -9.40 -22.96 -8.99
N LEU A 128 -8.91 -21.72 -9.11
CA LEU A 128 -8.19 -21.04 -8.04
C LEU A 128 -9.15 -20.68 -6.91
N ASP A 129 -8.69 -20.65 -5.66
CA ASP A 129 -9.51 -20.13 -4.56
C ASP A 129 -9.18 -18.66 -4.24
N ALA A 130 -7.95 -18.21 -4.57
CA ALA A 130 -7.57 -16.81 -4.42
C ALA A 130 -6.36 -16.45 -5.29
N ALA A 131 -6.16 -15.14 -5.49
CA ALA A 131 -4.95 -14.60 -6.09
C ALA A 131 -4.63 -13.21 -5.52
N VAL A 132 -3.36 -12.84 -5.47
CA VAL A 132 -2.93 -11.49 -5.03
C VAL A 132 -1.63 -11.09 -5.70
N GLU A 133 -1.54 -9.84 -6.14
CA GLU A 133 -0.31 -9.26 -6.66
C GLU A 133 0.68 -8.93 -5.54
N CYS A 134 1.97 -9.13 -5.80
CA CYS A 134 3.05 -8.74 -4.92
C CYS A 134 4.06 -7.86 -5.66
N HIS A 135 4.27 -6.63 -5.19
CA HIS A 135 5.08 -5.68 -5.92
C HIS A 135 6.58 -5.96 -5.74
N PRO A 136 7.43 -5.48 -6.66
CA PRO A 136 8.87 -5.63 -6.57
C PRO A 136 9.47 -5.14 -5.25
N GLU A 137 8.92 -4.09 -4.65
CA GLU A 137 9.42 -3.54 -3.39
C GLU A 137 9.15 -4.48 -2.21
N GLU A 138 8.10 -5.30 -2.28
CA GLU A 138 7.71 -6.23 -1.22
C GLU A 138 8.22 -7.66 -1.47
N CYS A 139 8.20 -8.13 -2.71
CA CYS A 139 8.62 -9.49 -3.11
C CYS A 139 9.97 -9.58 -3.83
N GLY A 140 10.57 -8.45 -4.22
CA GLY A 140 11.85 -8.42 -4.92
C GLY A 140 11.79 -8.80 -6.40
N GLY A 141 10.60 -8.75 -6.99
CA GLY A 141 10.25 -8.96 -8.39
C GLY A 141 8.72 -8.83 -8.55
N GLU A 142 8.25 -8.59 -9.76
CA GLU A 142 6.81 -8.55 -10.07
C GLU A 142 6.24 -9.99 -9.96
N THR A 143 5.56 -10.29 -8.85
CA THR A 143 5.09 -11.65 -8.56
C THR A 143 3.59 -11.67 -8.35
N VAL A 144 2.92 -12.75 -8.76
CA VAL A 144 1.54 -13.05 -8.37
C VAL A 144 1.54 -14.30 -7.49
N LEU A 145 0.80 -14.27 -6.38
CA LEU A 145 0.57 -15.44 -5.54
C LEU A 145 -0.82 -16.00 -5.85
N PHE A 146 -0.89 -17.27 -6.25
CA PHE A 146 -2.11 -18.00 -6.53
C PHE A 146 -2.33 -19.10 -5.48
N PHE A 147 -3.57 -19.28 -5.04
CA PHE A 147 -3.96 -20.22 -4.00
C PHE A 147 -4.94 -21.25 -4.59
N LYS A 148 -4.68 -22.54 -4.34
CA LYS A 148 -5.59 -23.64 -4.70
C LYS A 148 -5.52 -24.71 -3.61
N GLY A 149 -6.57 -24.80 -2.79
CA GLY A 149 -6.60 -25.56 -1.55
C GLY A 149 -5.45 -25.15 -0.64
N ASP A 150 -4.68 -26.12 -0.20
CA ASP A 150 -3.51 -25.91 0.66
C ASP A 150 -2.23 -25.60 -0.15
N ARG A 151 -2.32 -25.49 -1.49
CA ARG A 151 -1.17 -25.24 -2.36
C ARG A 151 -1.09 -23.77 -2.73
N LEU A 152 0.13 -23.24 -2.73
CA LEU A 152 0.45 -21.86 -3.11
C LEU A 152 1.44 -21.85 -4.26
N PHE A 153 1.17 -21.03 -5.28
CA PHE A 153 2.02 -20.84 -6.46
C PHE A 153 2.46 -19.39 -6.53
N SER A 154 3.77 -19.15 -6.54
CA SER A 154 4.32 -17.85 -6.93
C SER A 154 4.61 -17.86 -8.42
N PHE A 155 3.99 -16.95 -9.16
CA PHE A 155 4.26 -16.72 -10.58
C PHE A 155 5.10 -15.46 -10.76
N ASP A 156 6.26 -15.60 -11.37
CA ASP A 156 7.11 -14.48 -11.75
C ASP A 156 6.62 -13.90 -13.09
N LEU A 157 6.18 -12.63 -13.09
CA LEU A 157 5.59 -11.99 -14.26
C LEU A 157 6.63 -11.71 -15.37
N GLU A 158 7.89 -11.47 -14.99
CA GLU A 158 8.97 -11.19 -15.94
C GLU A 158 9.49 -12.48 -16.57
N LEU A 159 9.80 -13.48 -15.74
CA LEU A 159 10.33 -14.77 -16.20
C LEU A 159 9.26 -15.71 -16.72
N ARG A 160 7.97 -15.41 -16.51
CA ARG A 160 6.81 -16.23 -16.91
C ARG A 160 6.88 -17.65 -16.33
N ARG A 161 7.32 -17.78 -15.07
CA ARG A 161 7.57 -19.07 -14.42
C ARG A 161 6.77 -19.21 -13.14
N THR A 162 6.13 -20.37 -12.99
CA THR A 162 5.48 -20.79 -11.76
C THR A 162 6.44 -21.55 -10.85
N LYS A 163 6.38 -21.26 -9.55
CA LYS A 163 7.02 -22.04 -8.49
C LYS A 163 6.02 -22.29 -7.36
N GLU A 164 5.81 -23.56 -7.03
CA GLU A 164 5.04 -23.95 -5.85
C GLU A 164 5.83 -23.62 -4.56
N ARG A 165 5.13 -23.11 -3.55
CA ARG A 165 5.70 -22.68 -2.27
C ARG A 165 5.14 -23.53 -1.14
N PRO A 166 5.98 -24.01 -0.20
CA PRO A 166 5.55 -24.84 0.92
C PRO A 166 4.96 -24.01 2.08
N TRP A 167 4.17 -22.97 1.78
CA TRP A 167 3.69 -22.00 2.78
C TRP A 167 2.33 -22.40 3.35
N GLY A 168 2.20 -22.43 4.68
CA GLY A 168 0.96 -22.76 5.39
C GLY A 168 0.03 -21.57 5.67
N VAL A 169 -0.06 -20.60 4.75
CA VAL A 169 -0.93 -19.41 4.91
C VAL A 169 -2.39 -19.69 4.54
N GLY A 170 -2.64 -20.72 3.74
CA GLY A 170 -3.96 -21.12 3.23
C GLY A 170 -4.62 -22.25 4.04
N PRO A 171 -5.81 -22.70 3.61
CA PRO A 171 -6.51 -22.30 2.38
C PRO A 171 -7.07 -20.87 2.44
N CYS A 172 -7.17 -20.15 1.33
CA CYS A 172 -7.73 -18.79 1.28
C CYS A 172 -8.93 -18.77 0.34
N ASP A 173 -10.07 -18.24 0.78
CA ASP A 173 -11.26 -18.03 -0.06
C ASP A 173 -11.15 -16.75 -0.91
N ALA A 174 -10.26 -15.83 -0.50
CA ALA A 174 -9.85 -14.67 -1.27
C ALA A 174 -8.52 -14.15 -0.70
N ALA A 175 -7.78 -13.38 -1.49
CA ALA A 175 -6.57 -12.72 -1.05
C ALA A 175 -6.52 -11.30 -1.61
N LEU A 176 -5.94 -10.38 -0.84
CA LEU A 176 -5.80 -9.00 -1.29
C LEU A 176 -4.56 -8.33 -0.71
N ARG A 177 -4.01 -7.40 -1.48
CA ARG A 177 -2.99 -6.46 -1.04
C ARG A 177 -3.68 -5.11 -0.81
N TRP A 178 -3.49 -4.52 0.36
CA TRP A 178 -4.00 -3.18 0.66
C TRP A 178 -2.98 -2.39 1.45
N LEU A 179 -2.52 -1.27 0.87
CA LEU A 179 -1.52 -0.37 1.46
C LEU A 179 -0.31 -1.14 2.02
N GLU A 180 0.38 -1.90 1.15
CA GLU A 180 1.62 -2.65 1.50
C GLU A 180 1.40 -3.90 2.37
N ARG A 181 0.15 -4.33 2.58
CA ARG A 181 -0.21 -5.41 3.51
C ARG A 181 -1.01 -6.48 2.80
N TYR A 182 -0.69 -7.74 3.10
CA TYR A 182 -1.23 -8.91 2.41
C TYR A 182 -2.16 -9.68 3.34
N TYR A 183 -3.35 -9.99 2.83
CA TYR A 183 -4.40 -10.64 3.59
C TYR A 183 -4.88 -11.90 2.89
N CYS A 184 -5.02 -12.97 3.66
CA CYS A 184 -5.74 -14.18 3.29
C CYS A 184 -7.08 -14.17 4.02
N LEU A 185 -8.18 -14.33 3.28
CA LEU A 185 -9.53 -14.35 3.81
C LEU A 185 -10.00 -15.81 3.91
N GLN A 186 -10.67 -16.14 5.01
CA GLN A 186 -11.29 -17.44 5.28
C GLN A 186 -12.69 -17.17 5.85
N GLY A 187 -13.72 -17.19 5.01
CA GLY A 187 -15.07 -16.77 5.33
C GLY A 187 -15.11 -15.34 5.86
N THR A 188 -15.56 -15.16 7.10
CA THR A 188 -15.53 -13.84 7.76
C THR A 188 -14.23 -13.54 8.48
N GLN A 189 -13.28 -14.47 8.51
CA GLN A 189 -11.99 -14.28 9.14
C GLN A 189 -10.96 -13.80 8.11
N PHE A 190 -9.95 -13.07 8.57
CA PHE A 190 -8.79 -12.75 7.76
C PHE A 190 -7.51 -12.85 8.57
N TYR A 191 -6.42 -13.12 7.86
CA TYR A 191 -5.07 -13.26 8.38
C TYR A 191 -4.16 -12.31 7.63
N ARG A 192 -3.27 -11.60 8.33
CA ARG A 192 -2.18 -10.86 7.69
C ARG A 192 -0.95 -11.74 7.63
N PHE A 193 -0.34 -11.84 6.46
CA PHE A 193 0.83 -12.67 6.24
C PHE A 193 1.99 -11.90 5.59
N LYS A 194 3.20 -12.42 5.72
CA LYS A 194 4.37 -11.93 4.99
C LYS A 194 4.46 -12.61 3.62
N PRO A 195 4.48 -11.86 2.50
CA PRO A 195 4.35 -12.41 1.16
C PRO A 195 5.59 -13.17 0.65
N LEU A 196 6.71 -13.18 1.39
CA LEU A 196 7.93 -13.91 1.05
C LEU A 196 8.16 -15.18 1.85
N GLU A 197 7.46 -15.33 2.98
CA GLU A 197 7.64 -16.43 3.93
C GLU A 197 6.34 -17.21 4.14
N GLY A 198 5.19 -16.62 3.80
CA GLY A 198 3.87 -17.15 4.17
C GLY A 198 3.57 -17.08 5.66
N ALA A 199 4.44 -16.44 6.46
CA ALA A 199 4.28 -16.36 7.91
C ALA A 199 3.10 -15.46 8.28
N VAL A 200 2.13 -16.04 9.00
CA VAL A 200 1.01 -15.30 9.59
C VAL A 200 1.51 -14.52 10.80
N LEU A 201 1.11 -13.25 10.90
CA LEU A 201 1.54 -12.38 11.99
C LEU A 201 0.74 -12.66 13.28
N PRO A 202 1.29 -12.35 14.47
CA PRO A 202 0.58 -12.53 15.73
C PRO A 202 -0.73 -11.71 15.80
N GLY A 203 -1.72 -12.25 16.53
CA GLY A 203 -3.00 -11.57 16.75
C GLY A 203 -4.00 -11.69 15.59
N TYR A 204 -3.90 -12.78 14.83
CA TYR A 204 -4.85 -13.22 13.81
C TYR A 204 -5.38 -14.63 14.14
N PRO A 205 -6.58 -15.02 13.68
CA PRO A 205 -7.46 -14.29 12.76
C PRO A 205 -8.14 -13.05 13.38
N ARG A 206 -8.64 -12.17 12.53
CA ARG A 206 -9.56 -11.07 12.87
C ARG A 206 -10.81 -11.17 12.01
N ASP A 207 -11.92 -10.54 12.44
CA ASP A 207 -13.20 -10.60 11.72
C ASP A 207 -13.31 -9.45 10.71
N LEU A 208 -13.60 -9.76 9.44
CA LEU A 208 -13.77 -8.79 8.35
C LEU A 208 -14.79 -7.69 8.71
N ARG A 209 -15.84 -8.03 9.46
CA ARG A 209 -16.94 -7.14 9.84
C ARG A 209 -16.56 -6.11 10.91
N ASP A 210 -15.38 -6.24 11.51
CA ASP A 210 -14.83 -5.25 12.41
C ASP A 210 -13.86 -4.30 11.70
N TYR A 211 -13.35 -4.63 10.50
CA TYR A 211 -12.26 -3.90 9.84
C TYR A 211 -12.56 -3.44 8.41
N PHE A 212 -12.97 -4.37 7.54
CA PHE A 212 -13.14 -4.11 6.10
C PHE A 212 -14.59 -3.85 5.71
N ILE A 213 -15.54 -4.47 6.43
CA ILE A 213 -16.97 -4.35 6.14
C ILE A 213 -17.63 -3.52 7.24
N PRO A 214 -18.21 -2.36 6.94
CA PRO A 214 -18.94 -1.59 7.94
C PRO A 214 -20.22 -2.34 8.35
N CYS A 215 -20.25 -2.86 9.57
CA CYS A 215 -21.41 -3.56 10.12
C CYS A 215 -21.96 -2.83 11.36
N PRO A 216 -23.29 -2.62 11.46
CA PRO A 216 -23.89 -2.02 12.65
C PRO A 216 -23.50 -2.74 13.94
N GLY A 217 -23.11 -1.96 14.96
CA GLY A 217 -22.70 -2.50 16.26
C GLY A 217 -21.35 -3.23 16.28
N ARG A 218 -20.60 -3.20 15.16
CA ARG A 218 -19.28 -3.81 15.02
C ARG A 218 -18.23 -2.77 14.66
N GLY A 219 -16.97 -3.13 14.86
CA GLY A 219 -15.86 -2.24 14.57
C GLY A 219 -14.68 -2.46 15.49
N HIS A 220 -13.49 -2.17 14.96
CA HIS A 220 -12.23 -2.16 15.71
C HIS A 220 -11.97 -0.84 16.43
N ARG A 221 -12.90 0.13 16.33
CA ARG A 221 -12.81 1.44 16.97
C ARG A 221 -13.82 1.49 18.11
N HIS A 222 -13.36 1.28 19.33
CA HIS A 222 -14.14 1.70 20.49
C HIS A 222 -14.10 3.24 20.58
N VAL A 223 -15.13 3.84 21.17
CA VAL A 223 -15.45 5.29 21.17
C VAL A 223 -14.31 6.21 21.69
N ASN A 224 -13.16 5.64 22.10
CA ASN A 224 -11.98 6.34 22.61
C ASN A 224 -10.66 6.01 21.85
N THR A 225 -10.70 5.30 20.71
CA THR A 225 -9.50 4.85 19.96
C THR A 225 -9.40 5.41 18.55
N SER A 226 -10.17 6.45 18.23
CA SER A 226 -9.79 7.34 17.13
C SER A 226 -8.46 7.96 17.54
N TRP A 227 -7.42 7.89 16.70
CA TRP A 227 -6.18 8.65 16.93
C TRP A 227 -6.41 10.18 16.83
N GLY A 228 -7.65 10.63 16.97
CA GLY A 228 -8.10 12.00 16.85
C GLY A 228 -7.60 12.65 15.58
N ASP A 229 -7.28 13.93 15.72
CA ASP A 229 -6.73 14.76 14.66
C ASP A 229 -5.36 14.24 14.17
N ALA A 230 -4.62 13.50 15.00
CA ALA A 230 -3.34 12.90 14.59
C ALA A 230 -3.55 11.78 13.55
N GLY A 231 -4.66 11.02 13.63
CA GLY A 231 -5.03 10.01 12.63
C GLY A 231 -5.78 10.56 11.42
N ASP A 232 -6.40 11.72 11.54
CA ASP A 232 -7.13 12.35 10.43
C ASP A 232 -6.19 13.16 9.54
N ARG A 233 -5.87 12.63 8.36
CA ARG A 233 -5.04 13.32 7.36
C ARG A 233 -5.55 14.72 6.95
N CYS A 234 -6.83 15.02 7.17
CA CYS A 234 -7.45 16.29 6.81
C CYS A 234 -7.61 17.26 7.99
N SER A 235 -7.05 16.95 9.17
CA SER A 235 -7.23 17.74 10.40
C SER A 235 -6.50 19.10 10.41
N GLY A 236 -5.62 19.35 9.44
CA GLY A 236 -4.75 20.53 9.44
C GLY A 236 -3.59 20.47 10.44
N GLN A 237 -3.48 19.40 11.25
CA GLN A 237 -2.33 19.21 12.14
C GLN A 237 -1.05 18.94 11.33
N PRO A 238 0.09 19.54 11.72
CA PRO A 238 1.34 19.40 10.99
C PRO A 238 1.86 17.96 11.00
N PHE A 239 2.53 17.57 9.92
CA PHE A 239 3.32 16.34 9.85
C PHE A 239 4.75 16.63 10.29
N GLN A 240 5.29 15.85 11.23
CA GLN A 240 6.63 16.04 11.80
C GLN A 240 7.75 15.54 10.90
N ALA A 241 7.43 14.69 9.93
CA ALA A 241 8.36 14.28 8.89
C ALA A 241 7.59 13.82 7.66
N ILE A 242 8.24 13.96 6.50
CA ILE A 242 7.79 13.40 5.23
C ILE A 242 9.02 12.92 4.47
N THR A 243 8.88 11.91 3.63
CA THR A 243 9.97 11.39 2.83
C THR A 243 9.45 10.70 1.57
N SER A 244 10.26 10.74 0.52
CA SER A 244 10.07 10.01 -0.74
C SER A 244 11.27 9.10 -0.97
N ASP A 245 11.05 7.90 -1.52
CA ASP A 245 12.11 7.04 -2.03
C ASP A 245 12.24 7.08 -3.57
N ASP A 246 13.33 6.50 -4.09
CA ASP A 246 13.59 6.45 -5.54
C ASP A 246 12.53 5.63 -6.31
N SER A 247 11.72 4.80 -5.63
CA SER A 247 10.57 4.10 -6.23
C SER A 247 9.30 4.97 -6.27
N GLY A 248 9.37 6.18 -5.72
CA GLY A 248 8.26 7.11 -5.61
C GLY A 248 7.29 6.77 -4.49
N ARG A 249 7.67 5.93 -3.52
CA ARG A 249 6.87 5.74 -2.30
C ARG A 249 7.02 6.94 -1.41
N ILE A 250 5.91 7.40 -0.85
CA ILE A 250 5.88 8.61 -0.03
C ILE A 250 5.26 8.27 1.32
N TYR A 251 5.98 8.60 2.39
CA TYR A 251 5.55 8.41 3.77
C TYR A 251 5.54 9.74 4.52
N ALA A 252 4.49 10.00 5.27
CA ALA A 252 4.41 11.12 6.22
C ALA A 252 4.19 10.59 7.63
N PHE A 253 4.74 11.27 8.64
CA PHE A 253 4.72 10.86 10.04
C PHE A 253 4.04 11.90 10.90
N ARG A 254 3.16 11.46 11.80
CA ARG A 254 2.49 12.33 12.77
C ARG A 254 2.08 11.61 14.04
N GLY A 255 2.52 12.08 15.20
CA GLY A 255 2.09 11.58 16.52
C GLY A 255 2.22 10.06 16.67
N GLY A 256 3.39 9.50 16.30
CA GLY A 256 3.64 8.06 16.30
C GLY A 256 2.92 7.24 15.21
N LEU A 257 2.22 7.91 14.29
CA LEU A 257 1.56 7.31 13.14
C LEU A 257 2.33 7.59 11.85
N SER A 258 2.07 6.75 10.86
CA SER A 258 2.53 6.92 9.49
C SER A 258 1.38 6.88 8.50
N PHE A 259 1.56 7.59 7.39
CA PHE A 259 0.65 7.66 6.27
C PHE A 259 1.41 7.32 5.00
N ARG A 260 0.80 6.51 4.13
CA ARG A 260 1.31 6.25 2.77
C ARG A 260 0.53 7.09 1.76
N LEU A 261 1.23 7.89 0.96
CA LEU A 261 0.64 8.89 0.07
C LEU A 261 0.60 8.45 -1.40
N ASP A 262 1.57 7.64 -1.84
CA ASP A 262 1.69 7.21 -3.24
C ASP A 262 0.58 6.23 -3.67
N SER A 263 0.02 5.49 -2.72
CA SER A 263 -1.05 4.50 -2.95
C SER A 263 -2.46 5.06 -2.74
N TRP A 264 -2.66 6.38 -2.94
CA TRP A 264 -3.94 7.07 -2.67
C TRP A 264 -5.15 6.49 -3.41
N ARG A 265 -4.94 5.84 -4.56
CA ARG A 265 -6.00 5.17 -5.34
C ARG A 265 -6.61 3.98 -4.58
N ASP A 266 -5.90 3.45 -3.60
CA ASP A 266 -6.33 2.33 -2.76
C ASP A 266 -6.96 2.82 -1.45
N GLY A 267 -7.18 4.14 -1.35
CA GLY A 267 -7.65 4.80 -0.15
C GLY A 267 -6.52 5.24 0.77
N TRP A 268 -6.88 5.56 2.01
CA TRP A 268 -5.94 6.05 3.00
C TRP A 268 -6.18 5.42 4.35
N HIS A 269 -5.10 5.18 5.07
CA HIS A 269 -5.14 4.71 6.43
C HIS A 269 -3.87 5.16 7.17
N ALA A 270 -4.05 5.62 8.41
CA ALA A 270 -2.95 5.89 9.32
C ALA A 270 -2.58 4.60 10.08
N TRP A 271 -1.30 4.28 10.16
CA TRP A 271 -0.86 3.11 10.92
C TRP A 271 0.07 3.53 12.05
N PRO A 272 0.01 2.88 13.22
CA PRO A 272 1.10 2.97 14.19
C PRO A 272 2.42 2.67 13.49
N GLN A 273 3.39 3.54 13.63
CA GLN A 273 4.61 3.44 12.84
C GLN A 273 5.36 2.12 13.09
N GLY A 274 5.36 1.61 14.32
CA GLY A 274 5.95 0.30 14.65
C GLY A 274 5.41 -0.89 13.84
N HIS A 275 4.25 -0.76 13.16
CA HIS A 275 3.72 -1.79 12.28
C HIS A 275 4.45 -1.92 10.95
N SER A 276 5.08 -0.86 10.49
CA SER A 276 5.81 -0.81 9.21
C SER A 276 7.31 -0.65 9.43
N TRP A 277 7.74 0.03 10.50
CA TRP A 277 9.14 0.19 10.89
C TRP A 277 9.38 -0.49 12.24
N PRO A 278 9.80 -1.78 12.25
CA PRO A 278 9.98 -2.53 13.49
C PRO A 278 10.96 -1.84 14.45
N GLY A 279 10.54 -1.62 15.69
CA GLY A 279 11.34 -0.96 16.72
C GLY A 279 11.18 0.56 16.79
N LEU A 280 10.53 1.19 15.81
CA LEU A 280 10.29 2.64 15.80
C LEU A 280 9.18 3.04 16.78
N GLN A 281 9.45 3.96 17.69
CA GLN A 281 8.51 4.46 18.71
C GLN A 281 8.69 5.97 18.93
N GLY A 282 7.61 6.71 19.21
CA GLY A 282 7.67 8.16 19.41
C GLY A 282 7.65 8.97 18.11
N ASP A 283 8.03 10.23 18.16
CA ASP A 283 7.96 11.12 16.99
C ASP A 283 9.21 11.02 16.12
N VAL A 284 9.00 11.16 14.81
CA VAL A 284 10.07 11.23 13.80
C VAL A 284 10.25 12.70 13.44
N ASP A 285 11.44 13.24 13.70
CA ASP A 285 11.76 14.65 13.49
C ASP A 285 12.17 14.95 12.04
N ALA A 286 12.76 13.96 11.37
CA ALA A 286 13.16 14.08 9.98
C ALA A 286 13.29 12.70 9.34
N ALA A 287 13.05 12.62 8.03
CA ALA A 287 13.16 11.37 7.29
C ALA A 287 13.69 11.63 5.87
N PHE A 288 14.59 10.78 5.39
CA PHE A 288 15.05 10.81 4.01
C PHE A 288 15.34 9.39 3.51
N SER A 289 15.61 9.24 2.22
CA SER A 289 15.94 7.96 1.63
C SER A 289 17.23 8.04 0.82
N TRP A 290 18.05 6.99 0.83
CA TRP A 290 19.23 6.95 -0.03
C TRP A 290 19.68 5.51 -0.22
N ASP A 291 20.04 5.14 -1.44
CA ASP A 291 20.55 3.80 -1.78
C ASP A 291 19.67 2.68 -1.22
N LYS A 292 18.37 2.72 -1.56
CA LYS A 292 17.34 1.75 -1.11
C LYS A 292 17.28 1.59 0.41
N ARG A 293 17.52 2.67 1.16
CA ARG A 293 17.36 2.72 2.61
C ARG A 293 16.52 3.91 3.02
N MET A 294 15.68 3.73 4.03
CA MET A 294 15.00 4.82 4.73
C MET A 294 15.77 5.18 5.99
N TYR A 295 16.01 6.47 6.19
CA TYR A 295 16.66 7.03 7.36
C TYR A 295 15.61 7.79 8.15
N LEU A 296 15.36 7.38 9.40
CA LEU A 296 14.39 8.01 10.29
C LEU A 296 15.13 8.58 11.50
N ILE A 297 15.00 9.89 11.71
CA ILE A 297 15.72 10.64 12.72
C ILE A 297 14.77 10.95 13.89
N GLN A 298 15.20 10.63 15.10
CA GLN A 298 14.47 10.89 16.35
C GLN A 298 15.43 11.49 17.37
N GLY A 299 15.28 12.77 17.64
CA GLY A 299 16.19 13.58 18.46
C GLY A 299 17.62 13.53 17.92
N SER A 300 18.51 12.92 18.71
CA SER A 300 19.94 12.79 18.39
C SER A 300 20.30 11.42 17.80
N GLN A 301 19.31 10.61 17.43
CA GLN A 301 19.50 9.27 16.89
C GLN A 301 18.96 9.16 15.47
N VAL A 302 19.59 8.29 14.67
CA VAL A 302 19.11 7.89 13.36
C VAL A 302 18.95 6.38 13.33
N SER A 303 17.83 5.91 12.78
CA SER A 303 17.57 4.50 12.45
C SER A 303 17.60 4.33 10.93
N ILE A 304 18.23 3.26 10.44
CA ILE A 304 18.29 2.94 9.01
C ILE A 304 17.49 1.67 8.76
N TYR A 305 16.56 1.72 7.82
CA TYR A 305 15.79 0.58 7.35
C TYR A 305 16.13 0.26 5.90
N LEU A 306 16.30 -1.01 5.58
CA LEU A 306 16.38 -1.47 4.20
C LEU A 306 15.00 -1.35 3.54
N SER A 307 14.95 -0.64 2.42
CA SER A 307 13.79 -0.54 1.55
C SER A 307 13.86 -1.66 0.52
N GLY A 308 13.20 -2.80 0.78
CA GLY A 308 13.22 -3.92 -0.15
C GLY A 308 12.48 -5.17 0.32
N ARG A 309 12.93 -6.33 -0.18
CA ARG A 309 12.31 -7.66 0.00
C ARG A 309 11.84 -7.88 1.44
N GLY A 310 10.54 -8.08 1.62
CA GLY A 310 9.94 -8.42 2.92
C GLY A 310 9.52 -7.22 3.77
N GLY A 311 9.54 -6.00 3.22
CA GLY A 311 9.18 -4.77 3.91
C GLY A 311 10.39 -4.07 4.54
N HIS A 312 10.15 -3.11 5.43
CA HIS A 312 11.21 -2.33 6.06
C HIS A 312 11.91 -3.13 7.16
N GLN A 313 13.20 -3.39 6.99
CA GLN A 313 14.02 -4.14 7.95
C GLN A 313 15.07 -3.22 8.58
N LEU A 314 15.10 -3.15 9.92
CA LEU A 314 16.09 -2.35 10.64
C LEU A 314 17.49 -2.92 10.39
N VAL A 315 18.42 -2.06 9.97
CA VAL A 315 19.83 -2.42 9.79
C VAL A 315 20.46 -2.72 11.15
N GLU A 316 21.22 -3.80 11.22
CA GLU A 316 21.90 -4.21 12.45
C GLU A 316 22.83 -3.10 12.97
N GLY A 317 22.77 -2.84 14.28
CA GLY A 317 23.56 -1.81 14.94
C GLY A 317 22.97 -0.40 14.86
N TYR A 318 21.70 -0.25 14.45
CA TYR A 318 20.91 0.98 14.58
C TYR A 318 19.85 0.85 15.68
N PRO A 319 19.44 1.96 16.32
CA PRO A 319 19.81 3.35 16.03
C PRO A 319 21.26 3.72 16.41
N ARG A 320 21.82 4.74 15.74
CA ARG A 320 23.13 5.34 16.02
C ARG A 320 23.02 6.83 16.29
N ALA A 321 24.06 7.42 16.87
CA ALA A 321 24.11 8.87 17.07
C ALA A 321 24.13 9.60 15.71
N LEU A 322 23.24 10.58 15.56
CA LEU A 322 23.09 11.39 14.35
C LEU A 322 24.41 12.10 13.98
N GLN A 323 25.11 12.63 14.99
CA GLN A 323 26.38 13.31 14.82
C GLN A 323 27.50 12.38 14.31
N GLU A 324 27.49 11.11 14.71
CA GLU A 324 28.47 10.12 14.28
C GLU A 324 28.15 9.60 12.87
N GLU A 325 26.87 9.37 12.58
CA GLU A 325 26.42 8.80 11.31
C GLU A 325 26.41 9.82 10.17
N LEU A 326 25.89 11.03 10.41
CA LEU A 326 25.65 12.05 9.38
C LEU A 326 26.48 13.33 9.56
N GLY A 327 27.22 13.45 10.66
CA GLY A 327 28.07 14.63 10.91
C GLY A 327 27.29 15.89 11.30
N VAL A 328 25.98 15.78 11.58
CA VAL A 328 25.10 16.91 11.94
C VAL A 328 24.53 16.73 13.36
N PRO A 329 24.32 17.83 14.11
CA PRO A 329 23.91 17.73 15.52
C PRO A 329 22.39 17.56 15.71
N LYS A 330 21.57 18.02 14.74
CA LYS A 330 20.10 18.04 14.79
C LYS A 330 19.53 18.07 13.38
N ALA A 331 18.31 17.57 13.21
CA ALA A 331 17.52 17.74 11.98
C ALA A 331 16.07 18.11 12.36
N ASP A 332 15.55 19.20 11.81
CA ASP A 332 14.11 19.54 11.83
C ASP A 332 13.41 19.02 10.57
N ALA A 333 14.17 18.81 9.50
CA ALA A 333 13.74 18.12 8.30
C ALA A 333 14.98 17.62 7.54
N ALA A 334 14.80 16.64 6.67
CA ALA A 334 15.88 16.13 5.82
C ALA A 334 15.32 15.68 4.48
N PHE A 335 16.08 15.81 3.40
CA PHE A 335 15.71 15.23 2.13
C PHE A 335 16.92 14.95 1.25
N THR A 336 16.72 14.04 0.31
CA THR A 336 17.61 13.68 -0.80
C THR A 336 16.76 13.74 -2.05
N CYS A 337 17.32 14.28 -3.14
CA CYS A 337 16.61 14.27 -4.42
C CYS A 337 16.87 12.97 -5.19
N PRO A 338 15.92 12.53 -6.04
CA PRO A 338 16.05 11.26 -6.77
C PRO A 338 17.39 11.13 -7.50
N GLY A 339 18.06 10.00 -7.31
CA GLY A 339 19.37 9.71 -7.93
C GLY A 339 20.56 10.53 -7.39
N SER A 340 20.37 11.36 -6.36
CA SER A 340 21.43 12.14 -5.73
C SER A 340 21.96 11.46 -4.46
N ALA A 341 23.26 11.58 -4.21
CA ALA A 341 23.88 11.24 -2.93
C ALA A 341 24.06 12.45 -2.00
N GLU A 342 23.55 13.62 -2.40
CA GLU A 342 23.57 14.83 -1.60
C GLU A 342 22.35 14.86 -0.67
N LEU A 343 22.61 14.75 0.63
CA LEU A 343 21.63 14.94 1.69
C LEU A 343 21.58 16.40 2.09
N TYR A 344 20.36 16.93 2.21
CA TYR A 344 20.08 18.25 2.75
C TYR A 344 19.40 18.10 4.10
N VAL A 345 20.04 18.59 5.16
CA VAL A 345 19.50 18.57 6.54
C VAL A 345 19.16 19.99 6.96
N ILE A 346 17.91 20.24 7.32
CA ILE A 346 17.43 21.55 7.72
C ILE A 346 17.44 21.66 9.25
N THR A 347 17.92 22.79 9.77
CA THR A 347 17.88 23.13 11.20
C THR A 347 17.58 24.62 11.34
N GLY A 348 16.42 24.95 11.90
CA GLY A 348 15.89 26.31 11.92
C GLY A 348 15.83 26.91 10.51
N ASN A 349 16.53 28.02 10.31
CA ASN A 349 16.60 28.73 9.02
C ASN A 349 17.84 28.40 8.19
N ARG A 350 18.48 27.25 8.43
CA ARG A 350 19.70 26.83 7.73
C ARG A 350 19.59 25.43 7.20
N VAL A 351 20.32 25.16 6.12
CA VAL A 351 20.46 23.83 5.52
C VAL A 351 21.92 23.42 5.43
N TRP A 352 22.21 22.21 5.88
CA TRP A 352 23.49 21.53 5.74
C TRP A 352 23.45 20.63 4.50
N ARG A 353 24.52 20.65 3.70
CA ARG A 353 24.73 19.68 2.63
C ARG A 353 25.70 18.61 3.11
N VAL A 354 25.32 17.34 2.98
CA VAL A 354 26.08 16.18 3.42
C VAL A 354 26.26 15.22 2.24
N ASP A 355 27.52 14.92 1.91
CA ASP A 355 27.86 13.93 0.88
C ASP A 355 27.78 12.51 1.47
N LEU A 356 26.76 11.76 1.06
CA LEU A 356 26.50 10.39 1.50
C LEU A 356 27.42 9.35 0.86
N THR A 357 28.37 9.71 0.01
CA THR A 357 29.32 8.73 -0.57
C THR A 357 30.58 8.56 0.27
N GLN A 358 30.86 9.49 1.19
CA GLN A 358 32.11 9.51 1.98
C GLN A 358 31.95 8.87 3.36
N SER A 359 33.06 8.38 3.92
CA SER A 359 33.13 7.85 5.29
C SER A 359 34.42 8.34 5.98
N PRO A 360 34.34 9.20 7.02
CA PRO A 360 33.14 9.85 7.55
C PRO A 360 32.46 10.75 6.50
N ARG A 361 31.16 11.00 6.70
CA ARG A 361 30.37 11.87 5.80
C ARG A 361 31.00 13.26 5.73
N ARG A 362 31.13 13.81 4.53
CA ARG A 362 31.59 15.20 4.35
C ARG A 362 30.42 16.13 4.51
N VAL A 363 30.52 17.05 5.48
CA VAL A 363 29.51 18.07 5.78
C VAL A 363 30.04 19.43 5.37
N ASP A 364 29.29 20.12 4.52
CA ASP A 364 29.62 21.50 4.13
C ASP A 364 29.09 22.53 5.13
N ARG A 365 29.57 23.77 5.02
CA ARG A 365 29.07 24.87 5.83
C ARG A 365 27.57 25.10 5.55
N PRO A 366 26.75 25.32 6.58
CA PRO A 366 25.32 25.50 6.40
C PRO A 366 25.03 26.80 5.68
N GLN A 367 24.05 26.76 4.79
CA GLN A 367 23.57 27.91 4.01
C GLN A 367 22.23 28.40 4.57
N PRO A 368 21.91 29.71 4.46
CA PRO A 368 20.61 30.22 4.87
C PRO A 368 19.50 29.69 3.94
N LEU A 369 18.31 29.51 4.50
CA LEU A 369 17.08 29.26 3.77
C LEU A 369 16.17 30.51 3.84
N PRO A 370 15.26 30.69 2.87
CA PRO A 370 14.24 31.73 2.95
C PRO A 370 13.14 31.44 4.00
N HIS A 371 13.25 30.35 4.76
CA HIS A 371 12.28 29.90 5.76
C HIS A 371 12.84 30.06 7.16
N ASP A 372 12.02 30.52 8.11
CA ASP A 372 12.41 30.63 9.52
C ASP A 372 12.39 29.27 10.26
N GLY A 373 11.82 28.25 9.63
CA GLY A 373 11.74 26.88 10.11
C GLY A 373 10.77 26.06 9.26
N VAL A 374 10.91 24.74 9.29
CA VAL A 374 10.06 23.78 8.58
C VAL A 374 9.74 22.61 9.51
N ASP A 375 8.65 21.92 9.23
CA ASP A 375 8.22 20.73 9.98
C ASP A 375 8.57 19.43 9.24
N GLY A 376 8.93 19.51 7.96
CA GLY A 376 9.29 18.35 7.15
C GLY A 376 9.75 18.75 5.77
N ALA A 377 10.48 17.85 5.10
CA ALA A 377 10.95 18.09 3.74
C ALA A 377 11.03 16.79 2.95
N MET A 378 10.76 16.85 1.65
CA MET A 378 11.01 15.73 0.73
C MET A 378 11.44 16.28 -0.63
N CYS A 379 12.03 15.44 -1.47
CA CYS A 379 12.31 15.79 -2.86
C CYS A 379 11.88 14.63 -3.78
N THR A 380 11.04 14.95 -4.76
CA THR A 380 10.52 14.00 -5.75
C THR A 380 11.03 14.37 -7.13
N ALA A 381 10.56 13.67 -8.17
CA ALA A 381 10.87 14.03 -9.56
C ALA A 381 10.33 15.43 -9.93
N GLU A 382 9.33 15.91 -9.20
CA GLU A 382 8.71 17.23 -9.40
C GLU A 382 9.41 18.36 -8.65
N GLY A 383 10.37 18.06 -7.77
CA GLY A 383 11.18 19.06 -7.05
C GLY A 383 11.15 18.91 -5.53
N VAL A 384 11.51 19.98 -4.83
CA VAL A 384 11.66 20.04 -3.37
C VAL A 384 10.38 20.58 -2.72
N TYR A 385 9.91 19.88 -1.69
CA TYR A 385 8.75 20.23 -0.90
C TYR A 385 9.18 20.52 0.54
N LEU A 386 8.86 21.70 1.05
CA LEU A 386 9.11 22.09 2.45
C LEU A 386 7.77 22.32 3.16
N LEU A 387 7.47 21.51 4.17
CA LEU A 387 6.22 21.54 4.92
C LEU A 387 6.33 22.49 6.11
N ARG A 388 5.25 23.25 6.37
CA ARG A 388 5.11 24.13 7.53
C ARG A 388 3.63 24.28 7.89
N GLY A 389 3.24 23.82 9.08
CA GLY A 389 1.85 23.79 9.51
C GLY A 389 1.00 22.88 8.63
N ASP A 390 -0.08 23.44 8.10
CA ASP A 390 -1.01 22.80 7.16
C ASP A 390 -0.66 23.06 5.68
N SER A 391 0.47 23.72 5.44
CA SER A 391 0.89 24.18 4.12
C SER A 391 2.28 23.67 3.73
N TYR A 392 2.59 23.72 2.43
CA TYR A 392 3.91 23.42 1.91
C TYR A 392 4.35 24.45 0.87
N HIS A 393 5.67 24.55 0.71
CA HIS A 393 6.33 25.37 -0.30
C HIS A 393 7.02 24.43 -1.28
N HIS A 394 6.90 24.73 -2.58
CA HIS A 394 7.47 23.92 -3.64
C HIS A 394 8.50 24.69 -4.43
N TYR A 395 9.61 24.02 -4.74
CA TYR A 395 10.72 24.54 -5.54
C TYR A 395 11.06 23.50 -6.60
N ARG A 396 11.37 23.92 -7.83
CA ARG A 396 11.68 22.99 -8.93
C ARG A 396 12.92 22.14 -8.65
N ASP A 397 13.90 22.72 -8.00
CA ASP A 397 15.17 22.07 -7.66
C ASP A 397 15.80 22.76 -6.44
N VAL A 398 16.92 22.20 -5.96
CA VAL A 398 17.64 22.75 -4.81
C VAL A 398 18.29 24.11 -5.12
N ALA A 399 18.71 24.35 -6.37
CA ALA A 399 19.33 25.62 -6.73
C ALA A 399 18.32 26.78 -6.61
N GLU A 400 17.07 26.55 -7.03
CA GLU A 400 15.97 27.50 -6.83
C GLU A 400 15.67 27.73 -5.36
N LEU A 401 15.63 26.68 -4.53
CA LEU A 401 15.43 26.81 -3.09
C LEU A 401 16.50 27.70 -2.43
N LEU A 402 17.77 27.46 -2.77
CA LEU A 402 18.90 28.19 -2.17
C LEU A 402 19.06 29.62 -2.70
N ALA A 403 18.55 29.89 -3.91
CA ALA A 403 18.58 31.22 -4.51
C ALA A 403 17.35 32.09 -4.18
N ALA A 404 16.29 31.48 -3.64
CA ALA A 404 15.04 32.18 -3.35
C ALA A 404 15.22 33.25 -2.24
N PRO A 405 14.83 34.52 -2.49
CA PRO A 405 14.95 35.59 -1.50
C PRO A 405 13.85 35.54 -0.43
N LEU A 406 12.72 34.90 -0.73
CA LEU A 406 11.54 34.75 0.11
C LEU A 406 10.91 33.36 -0.14
N PRO A 407 10.10 32.84 0.80
CA PRO A 407 9.34 31.61 0.57
C PRO A 407 8.49 31.68 -0.69
N ALA A 408 8.35 30.55 -1.39
CA ALA A 408 7.36 30.42 -2.46
C ALA A 408 5.93 30.65 -1.93
N ALA A 409 4.92 30.77 -2.80
CA ALA A 409 3.54 30.83 -2.30
C ALA A 409 3.17 29.50 -1.60
N PRO A 410 2.58 29.54 -0.39
CA PRO A 410 2.19 28.33 0.30
C PRO A 410 1.03 27.64 -0.43
N ARG A 411 1.07 26.30 -0.43
CA ARG A 411 0.05 25.43 -1.02
C ARG A 411 -0.50 24.48 0.05
N SER A 412 -1.72 23.99 -0.11
CA SER A 412 -2.39 23.18 0.91
C SER A 412 -1.88 21.74 0.91
N ILE A 413 -1.37 21.26 2.06
CA ILE A 413 -1.02 19.84 2.24
C ILE A 413 -2.25 18.96 2.08
N ALA A 414 -3.36 19.35 2.73
CA ALA A 414 -4.59 18.59 2.73
C ALA A 414 -5.15 18.40 1.30
N ALA A 415 -5.20 19.46 0.50
CA ALA A 415 -5.72 19.39 -0.86
C ALA A 415 -4.75 18.67 -1.81
N ASP A 416 -3.49 19.08 -1.85
CA ASP A 416 -2.56 18.68 -2.92
C ASP A 416 -1.88 17.33 -2.63
N LEU A 417 -1.43 17.10 -1.38
CA LEU A 417 -0.72 15.89 -1.01
C LEU A 417 -1.67 14.79 -0.55
N PHE A 418 -2.72 15.16 0.19
CA PHE A 418 -3.66 14.19 0.75
C PHE A 418 -4.98 14.07 0.01
N ARG A 419 -5.31 14.93 -0.96
CA ARG A 419 -6.59 14.89 -1.71
C ARG A 419 -7.81 14.95 -0.80
N CYS A 420 -7.79 15.83 0.19
CA CYS A 420 -8.97 16.19 0.98
C CYS A 420 -9.87 17.10 0.12
N THR A 421 -11.18 16.86 0.17
CA THR A 421 -12.17 17.80 -0.37
C THR A 421 -12.17 19.04 0.52
N GLN A 422 -12.08 20.23 -0.08
CA GLN A 422 -12.24 21.50 0.62
C GLN A 422 -13.69 21.76 0.99
#